data_AF-B2JBY2-F1
#
_entry.id   AF-B2JBY2-F1
#
_cell.length_a   1.000
_cell.length_b   1.000
_cell.length_c   1.000
_cell.angle_alpha   90.00
_cell.angle_beta   90.00
_cell.angle_gamma   90.00
#
_symmetry.space_group_name_H-M   'P 1'
#
loop_
_entity.id
_entity.type
_entity.pdbx_description
1 polymer ?
#
loop_
_entity_poly.entity_id
_entity_poly.type
_entity_poly.pdbx_seq_one_letter_code
_entity_poly.pdbx_strand_id
1 'polypeptide(L)'
;MPQKSQSRYPENWSDIALDVKQSVGWRCSKCGLQCIRPGDDTSELSRSLRTALTLTVHHKNFLPEDNRRENLYALCTACHLSFHTRRRGNVSPGQLSLF
;
A
#
# COMPACT_ATOMS: atom_id res chain seq x y z
N MET A 1 -23.91 0.37 6.16
CA MET A 1 -23.41 0.88 4.86
C MET A 1 -22.42 -0.15 4.34
N PRO A 2 -22.61 -0.78 3.16
CA PRO A 2 -21.76 -1.90 2.80
C PRO A 2 -20.35 -1.40 2.44
N GLN A 3 -19.35 -2.03 3.07
CA GLN A 3 -17.94 -1.70 2.94
C GLN A 3 -17.45 -1.91 1.50
N LYS A 4 -17.22 -0.80 0.79
CA LYS A 4 -16.70 -0.76 -0.58
C LYS A 4 -15.19 -0.98 -0.59
N SER A 5 -14.73 -2.08 -1.19
CA SER A 5 -13.48 -2.24 -1.98
C SER A 5 -12.76 -3.59 -1.79
N GLN A 6 -13.11 -4.41 -0.78
CA GLN A 6 -12.43 -5.70 -0.55
C GLN A 6 -12.60 -6.69 -1.71
N SER A 7 -13.75 -6.68 -2.41
CA SER A 7 -14.04 -7.62 -3.50
C SER A 7 -13.16 -7.47 -4.74
N ARG A 8 -12.33 -6.42 -4.84
CA ARG A 8 -11.44 -6.18 -5.99
C ARG A 8 -10.02 -6.70 -5.77
N TYR A 9 -9.66 -7.00 -4.53
CA TYR A 9 -8.39 -7.61 -4.20
C TYR A 9 -8.54 -9.13 -4.18
N PRO A 10 -7.50 -9.88 -4.55
CA PRO A 10 -7.52 -11.34 -4.41
C PRO A 10 -7.55 -11.74 -2.93
N GLU A 11 -8.04 -12.94 -2.63
CA GLU A 11 -8.14 -13.46 -1.26
C GLU A 11 -6.76 -13.52 -0.56
N ASN A 12 -5.69 -13.80 -1.32
CA ASN A 12 -4.31 -13.87 -0.83
C ASN A 12 -3.58 -12.51 -0.81
N TRP A 13 -4.30 -11.38 -0.89
CA TRP A 13 -3.67 -10.05 -0.88
C TRP A 13 -2.75 -9.82 0.33
N SER A 14 -3.10 -10.35 1.50
CA SER A 14 -2.28 -10.23 2.70
C SER A 14 -0.88 -10.84 2.52
N ASP A 15 -0.78 -11.98 1.84
CA ASP A 15 0.48 -12.67 1.58
C ASP A 15 1.30 -11.90 0.53
N ILE A 16 0.65 -11.47 -0.56
CA ILE A 16 1.28 -10.63 -1.58
C ILE A 16 1.86 -9.35 -0.95
N ALA A 17 1.07 -8.69 -0.10
CA ALA A 17 1.49 -7.47 0.55
C ALA A 17 2.64 -7.71 1.54
N LEU A 18 2.66 -8.86 2.23
CA LEU A 18 3.75 -9.25 3.12
C LEU A 18 5.04 -9.47 2.32
N ASP A 19 4.99 -10.25 1.24
CA ASP A 19 6.13 -10.55 0.39
C ASP A 19 6.75 -9.29 -0.21
N VAL A 20 5.91 -8.36 -0.68
CA VAL A 20 6.37 -7.06 -1.21
C VAL A 20 7.10 -6.26 -0.13
N LYS A 21 6.59 -6.20 1.11
CA LYS A 21 7.23 -5.49 2.21
C LYS A 21 8.54 -6.15 2.65
N GLN A 22 8.57 -7.48 2.71
CA GLN A 22 9.76 -8.26 3.07
C GLN A 22 10.88 -8.08 2.03
N SER A 23 10.55 -8.15 0.74
CA SER A 23 11.52 -8.02 -0.35
C SER A 23 12.26 -6.67 -0.39
N VAL A 24 11.72 -5.63 0.27
CA VAL A 24 12.36 -4.32 0.41
C VAL A 24 12.89 -4.06 1.82
N GLY A 25 12.98 -5.09 2.66
CA GLY A 25 13.46 -4.98 4.04
C GLY A 25 12.63 -4.02 4.91
N TRP A 26 11.34 -3.87 4.59
CA TRP A 26 10.43 -2.92 5.21
C TRP A 26 10.87 -1.45 5.11
N ARG A 27 11.63 -1.10 4.07
CA ARG A 27 12.01 0.27 3.75
C ARG A 27 11.10 0.81 2.66
N CYS A 28 10.70 2.07 2.78
CA CYS A 28 9.91 2.76 1.76
C CYS A 28 10.67 2.75 0.42
N SER A 29 10.07 2.19 -0.63
CA SER A 29 10.69 2.09 -1.96
C SER A 29 10.91 3.45 -2.63
N LYS A 30 10.27 4.52 -2.15
CA LYS A 30 10.43 5.88 -2.68
C LYS A 30 11.48 6.70 -1.93
N CYS A 31 11.43 6.75 -0.60
CA CYS A 31 12.29 7.63 0.21
C CYS A 31 13.31 6.90 1.09
N GLY A 32 13.32 5.55 1.10
CA GLY A 32 14.26 4.76 1.89
C GLY A 32 13.99 4.69 3.41
N LEU A 33 12.99 5.42 3.90
CA LEU A 33 12.61 5.45 5.32
C LEU A 33 12.35 4.03 5.84
N GLN A 34 13.03 3.66 6.93
CA GLN A 34 12.75 2.42 7.65
C GLN A 34 11.38 2.54 8.32
N CYS A 35 10.47 1.66 7.94
CA CYS A 35 9.15 1.54 8.55
C CYS A 35 9.15 0.39 9.57
N ILE A 36 8.10 0.32 10.39
CA ILE A 36 7.95 -0.70 11.44
C ILE A 36 7.88 -2.09 10.81
N ARG A 37 8.72 -3.01 11.27
CA ARG A 37 8.73 -4.44 10.92
C ARG A 37 7.93 -5.27 11.94
N PRO A 38 7.48 -6.47 11.56
CA PRO A 38 7.00 -7.46 12.50
C PRO A 38 8.09 -7.75 13.53
N GLY A 39 7.74 -7.63 14.81
CA GLY A 39 8.66 -7.85 15.93
C GLY A 39 9.43 -6.62 16.41
N ASP A 40 9.35 -5.47 15.72
CA ASP A 40 9.89 -4.22 16.26
C ASP A 40 9.07 -3.81 17.51
N ASP A 41 9.75 -3.36 18.57
CA ASP A 41 9.07 -2.78 19.72
C ASP A 41 8.49 -1.40 19.36
N THR A 42 7.19 -1.26 19.56
CA THR A 42 6.45 -0.02 19.26
C THR A 42 5.78 0.59 20.50
N SER A 43 6.00 0.02 21.68
CA SER A 43 5.36 0.42 22.95
C SER A 43 5.50 1.92 23.21
N GLU A 44 6.72 2.46 23.05
CA GLU A 44 7.07 3.87 23.24
C GLU A 44 6.63 4.81 22.10
N LEU A 45 6.20 4.25 20.95
CA LEU A 45 5.78 5.07 19.82
C LEU A 45 4.37 5.61 20.04
N SER A 46 4.20 6.92 19.87
CA SER A 46 2.87 7.54 19.81
C SER A 46 2.06 7.02 18.62
N ARG A 47 0.73 7.09 18.69
CA ARG A 47 -0.16 6.65 17.62
C ARG A 47 0.14 7.34 16.28
N SER A 48 0.44 8.64 16.30
CA SER A 48 0.78 9.42 15.11
C SER A 48 2.09 8.94 14.49
N LEU A 49 3.11 8.68 15.32
CA LEU A 49 4.39 8.17 14.85
C LEU A 49 4.27 6.74 14.29
N ARG A 50 3.53 5.85 14.97
CA ARG A 50 3.21 4.51 14.44
C ARG A 50 2.54 4.61 13.06
N THR A 51 1.56 5.50 12.92
CA THR A 51 0.87 5.72 11.63
C THR A 51 1.82 6.22 10.56
N ALA A 52 2.70 7.17 10.87
CA ALA A 52 3.67 7.71 9.92
C ALA A 52 4.69 6.64 9.46
N LEU A 53 5.04 5.71 10.35
CA LEU A 53 5.97 4.60 10.11
C LEU A 53 5.29 3.30 9.64
N THR A 54 3.99 3.30 9.36
CA THR A 54 3.30 2.16 8.73
C THR A 54 3.72 2.05 7.27
N LEU A 55 4.12 0.85 6.85
CA LEU A 55 4.41 0.52 5.46
C LEU A 55 3.17 -0.07 4.78
N THR A 56 2.71 0.56 3.72
CA THR A 56 1.56 0.12 2.90
C THR A 56 2.03 -0.32 1.51
N VAL A 57 1.22 -1.11 0.80
CA VAL A 57 1.49 -1.48 -0.59
C VAL A 57 0.56 -0.68 -1.51
N HIS A 58 1.11 -0.14 -2.59
CA HIS A 58 0.43 0.71 -3.56
C HIS A 58 0.59 0.16 -4.98
N HIS A 59 -0.50 0.11 -5.74
CA HIS A 59 -0.53 -0.23 -7.16
C HIS A 59 -0.17 0.99 -8.01
N LYS A 60 0.91 0.93 -8.79
CA LYS A 60 1.40 2.06 -9.62
C LYS A 60 0.35 2.55 -10.62
N ASN A 61 -0.42 1.63 -11.18
CA ASN A 61 -1.48 1.90 -12.14
C ASN A 61 -2.86 2.13 -11.50
N PHE A 62 -2.97 2.12 -10.17
CA PHE A 62 -4.24 2.27 -9.45
C PHE A 62 -5.29 1.18 -9.78
N LEU A 63 -4.84 -0.02 -10.21
CA LEU A 63 -5.70 -1.19 -10.45
C LEU A 63 -5.47 -2.24 -9.35
N PRO A 64 -6.39 -2.38 -8.37
CA PRO A 64 -6.33 -3.40 -7.33
C PRO A 64 -6.16 -4.84 -7.84
N GLU A 65 -6.65 -5.12 -9.04
CA GLU A 65 -6.59 -6.44 -9.69
C GLU A 65 -5.19 -6.77 -10.22
N ASP A 66 -4.38 -5.76 -10.56
CA ASP A 66 -3.06 -5.95 -11.16
C ASP A 66 -1.96 -6.13 -10.09
N ASN A 67 -1.85 -7.34 -9.59
CA ASN A 67 -0.95 -7.69 -8.49
C ASN A 67 0.44 -8.16 -8.95
N ARG A 68 0.83 -7.89 -10.20
CA ARG A 68 2.18 -8.19 -10.68
C ARG A 68 3.22 -7.43 -9.86
N ARG A 69 4.34 -8.08 -9.54
CA ARG A 69 5.34 -7.54 -8.60
C ARG A 69 5.88 -6.17 -9.03
N GLU A 70 6.03 -5.95 -10.34
CA GLU A 70 6.46 -4.71 -10.97
C GLU A 70 5.45 -3.57 -10.88
N ASN A 71 4.18 -3.85 -10.58
CA ASN A 71 3.12 -2.86 -10.36
C ASN A 71 2.96 -2.48 -8.87
N LEU A 72 3.66 -3.15 -7.95
CA LEU A 72 3.52 -2.94 -6.51
C LEU A 72 4.70 -2.17 -5.91
N TYR A 73 4.39 -1.13 -5.14
CA TYR A 73 5.36 -0.40 -4.32
C TYR A 73 5.04 -0.52 -2.83
N ALA A 74 6.06 -0.73 -1.99
CA ALA A 74 5.93 -0.58 -0.55
C ALA A 74 6.29 0.87 -0.15
N LEU A 75 5.35 1.62 0.41
CA LEU A 75 5.49 3.05 0.69
C LEU A 75 5.16 3.37 2.15
N CYS A 76 5.89 4.31 2.75
CA CYS A 76 5.47 4.89 4.03
C CYS A 76 4.19 5.72 3.83
N THR A 77 3.44 5.97 4.91
CA THR A 77 2.16 6.70 4.86
C THR A 77 2.24 8.04 4.11
N ALA A 78 3.30 8.83 4.35
CA ALA A 78 3.48 10.11 3.65
C ALA A 78 3.69 9.93 2.14
N CYS A 79 4.53 8.97 1.74
CA CYS A 79 4.77 8.68 0.34
C CYS A 79 3.51 8.10 -0.33
N HIS A 80 2.81 7.18 0.33
CA HIS A 80 1.56 6.62 -0.14
C HIS A 80 0.52 7.71 -0.43
N LEU A 81 0.29 8.62 0.52
CA LEU A 81 -0.65 9.74 0.34
C LEU A 81 -0.21 10.68 -0.79
N SER A 82 1.09 10.86 -1.03
CA SER A 82 1.58 11.68 -2.15
C SER A 82 1.13 11.15 -3.52
N PHE A 83 0.97 9.84 -3.70
CA PHE A 83 0.45 9.24 -4.94
C PHE A 83 -1.06 9.49 -5.15
N HIS A 84 -1.81 9.67 -4.05
CA HIS A 84 -3.25 9.96 -4.09
C HIS A 84 -3.57 11.47 -4.15
N THR A 85 -2.56 12.32 -4.28
CA THR A 85 -2.78 13.76 -4.50
C THR A 85 -3.59 13.99 -5.77
N ARG A 86 -4.32 15.11 -5.81
CA ARG A 86 -5.20 15.49 -6.95
C ARG A 86 -6.31 14.47 -7.26
N ARG A 87 -6.82 13.79 -6.22
CA ARG A 87 -7.91 12.78 -6.32
C ARG A 87 -7.56 11.57 -7.21
N ARG A 88 -6.28 11.26 -7.38
CA ARG A 88 -5.86 10.01 -8.01
C ARG A 88 -6.20 8.86 -7.08
N GLY A 89 -6.98 7.90 -7.55
CA GLY A 89 -7.46 6.77 -6.77
C GLY A 89 -7.73 5.58 -7.67
N ASN A 90 -8.23 4.49 -7.09
CA ASN A 90 -8.46 3.26 -7.84
C ASN A 90 -9.36 3.51 -9.05
N VAL A 91 -8.92 3.06 -10.22
CA VAL A 91 -9.70 3.18 -11.46
C VAL A 91 -10.97 2.35 -11.29
N SER A 92 -12.13 2.93 -11.55
CA SER A 92 -13.41 2.21 -11.45
C SER A 92 -13.61 1.28 -12.66
N PRO A 93 -14.35 0.15 -12.53
CA PRO A 93 -14.61 -0.75 -13.65
C PRO A 93 -15.20 -0.05 -14.89
N GLY A 94 -16.08 0.94 -14.70
CA GLY A 94 -16.66 1.71 -15.81
C GLY A 94 -15.67 2.63 -16.54
N GLN A 95 -14.53 2.98 -15.94
CA GLN A 95 -13.46 3.71 -16.64
C GLN A 95 -12.57 2.78 -17.48
N LEU A 96 -12.52 1.48 -17.16
CA LEU A 96 -11.76 0.49 -17.93
C LEU A 96 -12.46 0.14 -19.26
N SER A 97 -13.79 0.25 -19.31
CA SER A 97 -14.61 -0.08 -20.49
C SER A 97 -14.74 1.04 -21.52
N LEU A 98 -13.99 2.15 -21.37
CA LEU A 98 -14.01 3.29 -22.31
C LEU A 98 -12.98 3.16 -23.45
N PHE A 99 -12.26 2.04 -23.51
CA PHE A 99 -11.24 1.73 -24.51
C PHE A 99 -11.46 0.33 -25.08
#